data_AF-A0A914SAP0-F1
#
_entry.id   AF-A0A914SAP0-F1
#
_cell.length_a   1.000
_cell.length_b   1.000
_cell.length_c   1.000
_cell.angle_alpha   90.00
_cell.angle_beta   90.00
_cell.angle_gamma   90.00
#
_symmetry.space_group_name_H-M   'P 1'
#
loop_
_entity.id
_entity.type
_entity.pdbx_description
1 polymer ?
#
loop_
_entity_poly.entity_id
_entity_poly.type
_entity_poly.pdbx_seq_one_letter_code
_entity_poly.pdbx_strand_id
1 'polypeptide(L)' 'MHELVTFQQHKVGRDQRAAFLGQHKGFRGCTIWFTGLSGAGKTTISFAVENTLTKLGIPAYGLDGDN' A
#
# COMPACT_ATOMS: atom_id res chain seq x y z
N MET A 1 25.08 8.58 17.88
CA MET A 1 25.45 8.69 16.46
C MET A 1 24.20 8.94 15.62
N HIS A 2 23.79 10.20 15.43
CA HIS A 2 22.78 10.66 14.43
C HIS A 2 22.82 12.20 14.37
N GLU A 3 23.99 12.80 14.20
CA GLU A 3 24.13 14.28 14.22
C GLU A 3 24.14 14.92 12.83
N LEU A 4 24.11 14.14 11.73
CA LEU A 4 24.23 14.66 10.36
C LEU A 4 23.11 14.22 9.41
N VAL A 5 21.90 13.93 9.91
CA VAL A 5 20.75 13.62 9.05
C VAL A 5 19.65 14.65 9.27
N THR A 6 19.33 15.40 8.22
CA THR A 6 18.20 16.34 8.20
C THR A 6 17.02 15.73 7.46
N PHE A 7 15.82 15.84 8.04
CA PHE A 7 14.59 15.47 7.35
C PHE A 7 14.36 16.37 6.13
N GLN A 8 14.06 15.77 4.99
CA GLN A 8 13.71 16.49 3.76
C GLN A 8 12.21 16.36 3.51
N GLN A 9 11.51 17.48 3.40
CA GLN A 9 10.08 17.47 3.12
C GLN A 9 9.82 17.06 1.66
N HIS A 10 8.85 16.16 1.49
CA HIS A 10 8.32 15.85 0.16
C HIS A 10 7.57 17.07 -0.40
N LYS A 11 7.80 17.39 -1.68
CA LYS A 11 7.10 18.47 -2.40
C LYS A 11 5.62 18.15 -2.69
N VAL A 12 5.21 16.90 -2.53
CA VAL A 12 3.85 16.41 -2.82
C VAL A 12 3.22 15.91 -1.52
N GLY A 13 2.07 16.47 -1.18
CA GLY A 13 1.30 16.11 0.02
C GLY A 13 0.43 14.86 -0.18
N ARG A 14 -0.18 14.39 0.92
CA ARG A 14 -1.11 13.24 0.88
C ARG A 14 -2.35 13.54 0.03
N ASP A 15 -2.96 14.71 0.21
CA ASP A 15 -4.19 15.09 -0.50
C ASP A 15 -3.93 15.32 -1.98
N GLN A 16 -2.76 15.88 -2.32
CA GLN A 16 -2.32 16.00 -3.71
C GLN A 16 -2.16 14.61 -4.36
N ARG A 17 -1.53 13.64 -3.67
CA ARG A 17 -1.48 12.25 -4.17
C ARG A 17 -2.87 11.64 -4.32
N ALA A 18 -3.74 11.85 -3.33
CA ALA A 18 -5.10 11.33 -3.31
C ALA A 18 -5.98 11.84 -4.46
N ALA A 19 -5.64 13.00 -5.04
CA ALA A 19 -6.32 13.57 -6.20
C ALA A 19 -5.93 12.92 -7.54
N PHE A 20 -4.77 12.25 -7.61
CA PHE A 20 -4.21 11.71 -8.85
C PHE A 20 -4.07 10.18 -8.88
N LEU A 21 -4.20 9.49 -7.74
CA LEU A 21 -4.04 8.03 -7.66
C LEU A 21 -5.39 7.30 -7.73
N GLY A 22 -5.50 6.36 -8.66
CA GLY A 22 -6.68 5.50 -8.82
C GLY A 22 -7.79 6.13 -9.66
N GLN A 23 -8.89 5.40 -9.81
CA GLN A 23 -10.07 5.87 -10.55
C GLN A 23 -11.03 6.70 -9.69
N HIS A 24 -10.89 6.61 -8.36
CA HIS A 24 -11.76 7.29 -7.40
C HIS A 24 -11.04 8.47 -6.76
N LYS A 25 -11.78 9.56 -6.53
CA LYS A 25 -11.25 10.71 -5.80
C LYS A 25 -11.01 10.34 -4.33
N GLY A 26 -9.96 10.90 -3.74
CA GLY A 26 -9.70 10.76 -2.31
C GLY A 26 -9.01 9.47 -1.93
N PHE A 27 -8.16 8.92 -2.82
CA PHE A 27 -7.38 7.74 -2.51
C PHE A 27 -6.62 7.88 -1.19
N ARG A 28 -6.81 6.92 -0.29
CA ARG A 28 -6.19 6.90 1.02
C ARG A 28 -5.40 5.60 1.19
N GLY A 29 -4.09 5.71 1.00
CA GLY A 29 -3.19 4.59 1.28
C GLY A 29 -3.34 4.08 2.71
N CYS A 30 -3.33 2.76 2.85
CA CYS A 30 -3.34 2.01 4.10
C CYS A 30 -2.57 0.69 3.91
N THR A 31 -2.34 0.00 5.02
CA THR A 31 -1.69 -1.31 5.02
C THR A 31 -2.66 -2.33 5.60
N ILE A 32 -2.90 -3.42 4.86
CA ILE A 32 -3.60 -4.60 5.36
C ILE A 32 -2.53 -5.61 5.75
N TRP A 33 -2.33 -5.82 7.05
CA TRP A 33 -1.28 -6.69 7.57
C TRP A 33 -1.81 -8.11 7.81
N PHE A 34 -1.60 -9.00 6.85
CA PHE A 34 -1.93 -10.42 7.01
C PHE A 34 -0.89 -11.11 7.90
N THR A 35 -1.34 -11.68 9.01
CA THR A 35 -0.51 -12.46 9.94
C THR A 35 -1.20 -13.79 10.27
N GLY A 36 -0.42 -14.81 10.62
CA GLY A 36 -0.90 -16.16 10.85
C GLY A 36 0.14 -17.24 10.53
N LEU A 37 -0.16 -18.48 10.90
CA LEU A 37 0.72 -19.64 10.71
C LEU A 37 1.06 -19.90 9.24
N SER A 38 2.14 -20.65 8.99
CA SER A 38 2.43 -21.18 7.65
C SER A 38 1.25 -22.05 7.17
N GLY A 39 0.85 -21.91 5.90
CA GLY A 39 -0.32 -22.59 5.35
C GLY A 39 -1.68 -22.00 5.71
N ALA A 40 -1.77 -20.96 6.56
CA ALA A 40 -3.04 -20.32 6.94
C ALA A 40 -3.73 -19.52 5.80
N GLY A 41 -3.18 -19.53 4.58
CA GLY A 41 -3.79 -18.87 3.41
C GLY A 41 -3.50 -17.37 3.26
N LYS A 42 -2.55 -16.80 4.00
CA LYS A 42 -2.20 -15.35 3.94
C LYS A 42 -1.95 -14.87 2.50
N THR A 43 -1.07 -15.55 1.77
CA THR A 43 -0.71 -15.24 0.38
C THR A 43 -1.91 -15.39 -0.57
N THR A 44 -2.71 -16.44 -0.38
CA THR A 44 -3.94 -16.64 -1.18
C THR A 44 -4.92 -15.48 -1.00
N ILE A 45 -5.13 -15.03 0.23
CA ILE A 45 -6.03 -13.92 0.53
C ILE A 45 -5.45 -12.59 0.02
N SER A 46 -4.14 -12.34 0.20
CA SER A 46 -3.52 -11.09 -0.25
C SER A 46 -3.64 -10.91 -1.77
N PHE A 47 -3.41 -11.96 -2.56
CA PHE A 47 -3.58 -11.90 -4.02
C PHE A 47 -5.04 -11.69 -4.44
N ALA A 48 -5.99 -12.34 -3.75
CA ALA A 48 -7.41 -12.13 -4.02
C ALA A 48 -7.85 -10.68 -3.71
N VAL A 49 -7.35 -10.11 -2.61
CA VAL A 49 -7.61 -8.72 -2.22
C VAL A 49 -7.00 -7.76 -3.22
N GLU A 50 -5.75 -7.94 -3.61
CA GLU A 50 -5.07 -7.11 -4.62
C GLU A 50 -5.82 -7.13 -5.97
N ASN A 51 -6.17 -8.32 -6.47
CA ASN A 51 -6.95 -8.48 -7.70
C ASN A 51 -8.32 -7.78 -7.60
N THR A 52 -8.98 -7.86 -6.45
CA THR A 52 -10.28 -7.22 -6.25
C THR A 52 -10.17 -5.69 -6.23
N LEU A 53 -9.22 -5.15 -5.45
CA LEU A 53 -9.03 -3.71 -5.34
C LEU A 53 -8.61 -3.09 -6.67
N THR A 54 -7.69 -3.71 -7.39
CA THR A 54 -7.23 -3.24 -8.71
C THR A 54 -8.36 -3.24 -9.74
N LYS A 55 -9.20 -4.29 -9.77
CA LYS A 55 -10.42 -4.33 -10.61
C LYS A 55 -11.42 -3.22 -10.30
N LEU A 56 -11.49 -2.79 -9.04
CA LEU A 56 -12.32 -1.67 -8.61
C LEU A 56 -11.65 -0.30 -8.87
N GLY A 57 -10.48 -0.25 -9.50
CA GLY A 57 -9.75 0.98 -9.77
C GLY A 57 -9.06 1.57 -8.53
N ILE A 58 -8.88 0.78 -7.47
CA ILE A 58 -8.15 1.15 -6.25
C ILE A 58 -6.72 0.61 -6.38
N PRO A 59 -5.69 1.48 -6.43
CA PRO A 59 -4.30 1.04 -6.43
C PRO A 59 -4.00 0.18 -5.20
N ALA A 60 -3.50 -1.02 -5.43
CA ALA A 60 -3.07 -1.96 -4.40
C ALA A 60 -1.74 -2.60 -4.83
N TYR A 61 -0.97 -3.05 -3.85
CA TYR A 61 0.31 -3.71 -4.09
C TYR A 61 0.57 -4.76 -3.00
N GLY A 62 0.89 -5.98 -3.41
CA GLY A 62 1.32 -7.05 -2.51
C GLY A 62 2.79 -6.91 -2.10
N LEU A 63 3.05 -6.89 -0.79
CA LEU A 63 4.40 -7.03 -0.23
C LEU A 63 4.48 -8.40 0.45
N ASP A 64 5.32 -9.28 -0.08
CA ASP A 64 5.66 -10.56 0.53
C ASP A 64 7.18 -10.74 0.59
N GLY A 65 7.66 -11.88 1.09
CA GLY A 65 9.08 -12.17 1.17
C GLY A 65 9.73 -12.58 -0.15
N ASP A 66 8.94 -12.71 -1.22
CA ASP A 66 9.38 -13.19 -2.54
C ASP A 66 9.59 -12.02 -3.53
N ASN A 67 9.11 -10.80 -3.20
CA ASN A 67 9.18 -9.57 -4.02
C ASN A 67 10.38 -8.65 -3.73
#